data_AF-A0A0G4IWU5-F1
#
_entry.id   AF-A0A0G4IWU5-F1
#
_cell.length_a   1.000
_cell.length_b   1.000
_cell.length_c   1.000
_cell.angle_alpha   90.00
_cell.angle_beta   90.00
_cell.angle_gamma   90.00
#
_symmetry.space_group_name_H-M   'P 1'
#
loop_
_entity.id
_entity.type
_entity.pdbx_description
1 polymer ?
#
loop_
_entity_poly.entity_id
_entity_poly.type
_entity_poly.pdbx_seq_one_letter_code
_entity_poly.pdbx_strand_id
1 'polypeptide(L)'
;MSWRTVAADAHTDVVRLVASLSLRRFRPNELRWRWWDHHVDYTNAAARALEPHRWRDLVAFGAGHPLCLVPIPSRKRADGSPASICYYHNSLADEDDRQRADCFLLMDQDEYRAGGLPWFVLSLYGEFVGTKGLGLVRGVYTAGAPFPPGRVLDLLLNVLLDRDHRRVQFLDGSASIPASPP
;
A
#
# COMPACT_ATOMS: atom_id res chain seq x y z
N MET A 1 5.51 -17.09 -10.88
CA MET A 1 5.76 -15.77 -10.27
C MET A 1 5.31 -15.84 -8.82
N SER A 2 6.08 -15.30 -7.87
CA SER A 2 5.71 -15.32 -6.43
C SER A 2 5.18 -13.95 -5.99
N TRP A 3 4.44 -13.88 -4.87
CA TRP A 3 3.99 -12.60 -4.31
C TRP A 3 5.16 -11.69 -3.90
N ARG A 4 6.33 -12.26 -3.53
CA ARG A 4 7.56 -11.50 -3.28
C ARG A 4 8.08 -10.81 -4.55
N THR A 5 8.06 -11.54 -5.67
CA THR A 5 8.42 -11.00 -6.99
C THR A 5 7.50 -9.84 -7.36
N VAL A 6 6.19 -10.01 -7.16
CA VAL A 6 5.20 -8.95 -7.44
C VAL A 6 5.44 -7.69 -6.58
N ALA A 7 5.80 -7.86 -5.31
CA ALA A 7 6.14 -6.74 -4.43
C ALA A 7 7.42 -6.01 -4.90
N ALA A 8 8.46 -6.78 -5.24
CA ALA A 8 9.73 -6.24 -5.73
C ALA A 8 9.58 -5.50 -7.06
N ASP A 9 8.82 -6.06 -8.01
CA ASP A 9 8.52 -5.43 -9.29
C ASP A 9 7.76 -4.11 -9.10
N ALA A 10 6.72 -4.11 -8.26
CA ALA A 10 5.93 -2.92 -7.98
C ALA A 10 6.77 -1.80 -7.32
N HIS A 11 7.69 -2.15 -6.41
CA HIS A 11 8.61 -1.19 -5.81
C HIS A 11 9.61 -0.65 -6.84
N THR A 12 10.23 -1.53 -7.63
CA THR A 12 11.16 -1.16 -8.71
C THR A 12 10.51 -0.20 -9.69
N ASP A 13 9.24 -0.44 -10.04
CA ASP A 13 8.47 0.45 -10.91
C ASP A 13 8.28 1.84 -10.29
N VAL A 14 8.02 1.94 -8.97
CA VAL A 14 7.94 3.24 -8.29
C VAL A 14 9.28 3.98 -8.34
N VAL A 15 10.39 3.29 -8.08
CA VAL A 15 11.73 3.89 -8.13
C VAL A 15 12.03 4.42 -9.54
N ARG A 16 11.78 3.61 -10.57
CA ARG A 16 11.93 4.01 -11.98
C ARG A 16 11.04 5.19 -12.32
N LEU A 17 9.80 5.20 -11.84
CA LEU A 17 8.86 6.27 -12.10
C LEU A 17 9.32 7.58 -11.45
N VAL A 18 9.73 7.56 -10.19
CA VAL A 18 10.30 8.71 -9.48
C VAL A 18 11.49 9.30 -10.24
N ALA A 19 12.37 8.44 -10.78
CA ALA A 19 13.50 8.86 -11.60
C ALA A 19 13.06 9.49 -12.93
N SER A 20 12.15 8.84 -13.66
CA SER A 20 11.64 9.32 -14.96
C SER A 20 10.93 10.66 -14.86
N LEU A 21 10.18 10.87 -13.77
CA LEU A 21 9.50 12.13 -13.48
C LEU A 21 10.44 13.20 -12.92
N SER A 22 11.73 12.89 -12.72
CA SER A 22 12.74 13.79 -12.16
C SER A 22 12.33 14.42 -10.83
N LEU A 23 11.58 13.70 -10.00
CA LEU A 23 10.91 14.27 -8.81
C LEU A 23 11.87 14.87 -7.78
N ARG A 24 13.12 14.41 -7.75
CA ARG A 24 14.17 14.92 -6.85
C ARG A 24 14.40 16.43 -7.00
N ARG A 25 14.16 17.00 -8.19
CA ARG A 25 14.44 18.41 -8.52
C ARG A 25 13.36 19.38 -8.01
N PHE A 26 12.16 18.88 -7.73
CA PHE A 26 11.01 19.74 -7.45
C PHE A 26 10.84 20.05 -5.96
N ARG A 27 10.19 21.17 -5.66
CA ARG A 27 9.73 21.53 -4.31
C ARG A 27 8.56 20.63 -3.90
N PRO A 28 8.27 20.50 -2.59
CA PRO A 28 7.26 19.54 -2.10
C PRO A 28 5.89 19.64 -2.80
N ASN A 29 5.35 20.85 -2.99
CA ASN A 29 4.04 21.03 -3.63
C ASN A 29 4.04 20.64 -5.12
N GLU A 30 5.08 21.01 -5.86
CA GLU A 30 5.20 20.64 -7.28
C GLU A 30 5.45 19.14 -7.43
N LEU A 31 6.25 18.54 -6.55
CA LEU A 31 6.46 17.11 -6.50
C LEU A 31 5.14 16.37 -6.27
N ARG A 32 4.34 16.79 -5.28
CA ARG A 32 3.01 16.24 -5.00
C ARG A 32 2.10 16.36 -6.23
N TRP A 33 2.08 17.52 -6.87
CA TRP A 33 1.26 17.76 -8.05
C TRP A 33 1.67 16.85 -9.22
N ARG A 34 2.95 16.80 -9.58
CA ARG A 34 3.44 15.93 -10.66
C ARG A 34 3.20 14.44 -10.39
N TRP A 35 3.38 14.04 -9.13
CA TRP A 35 3.10 12.67 -8.72
C TRP A 35 1.62 12.31 -8.88
N TRP A 36 0.72 13.21 -8.49
CA TRP A 36 -0.71 13.06 -8.68
C TRP A 36 -1.10 13.06 -10.16
N ASP A 37 -0.65 14.08 -10.90
CA ASP A 37 -0.96 14.34 -12.31
C ASP A 37 -0.57 13.14 -13.18
N HIS A 38 0.61 12.55 -12.94
CA HIS A 38 1.02 11.33 -13.66
C HIS A 38 0.01 10.18 -13.53
N HIS A 39 -0.71 10.07 -12.42
CA HIS A 39 -1.59 8.93 -12.14
C HIS A 39 -3.07 9.21 -12.38
N VAL A 40 -3.46 10.43 -12.74
CA VAL A 40 -4.89 10.81 -12.82
C VAL A 40 -5.65 10.02 -13.89
N ASP A 41 -4.97 9.68 -14.99
CA ASP A 41 -5.57 8.96 -16.13
C ASP A 41 -5.32 7.45 -16.11
N TYR A 42 -4.62 6.94 -15.09
CA TYR A 42 -4.34 5.50 -15.00
C TYR A 42 -5.57 4.74 -14.51
N THR A 43 -6.03 3.79 -15.32
CA THR A 43 -7.19 2.95 -14.99
C THR A 43 -6.85 1.84 -13.99
N ASN A 44 -5.57 1.46 -13.88
CA ASN A 44 -5.10 0.37 -13.03
C ASN A 44 -4.23 0.84 -11.85
N ALA A 45 -3.92 2.13 -11.74
CA ALA A 45 -3.03 2.65 -10.70
C ALA A 45 -3.53 3.98 -10.13
N ALA A 46 -3.21 4.24 -8.87
CA ALA A 46 -3.44 5.52 -8.23
C ALA A 46 -2.29 5.83 -7.29
N ALA A 47 -2.10 7.11 -6.97
CA ALA A 47 -1.00 7.52 -6.13
C ALA A 47 -1.39 8.65 -5.17
N ARG A 48 -0.72 8.69 -4.01
CA ARG A 48 -0.86 9.76 -3.01
C ARG A 48 0.52 10.16 -2.52
N ALA A 49 0.61 11.41 -2.05
CA ALA A 49 1.71 11.85 -1.22
C ALA A 49 1.22 11.94 0.23
N LEU A 50 2.03 11.44 1.16
CA LEU A 50 1.73 11.43 2.58
C LEU A 50 2.65 12.41 3.31
N GLU A 51 2.09 13.05 4.33
CA GLU A 51 2.87 13.86 5.26
C GLU A 51 3.77 12.98 6.15
N PRO A 52 4.86 13.52 6.73
CA PRO A 52 5.86 12.70 7.42
C PRO A 52 5.33 11.93 8.62
N HIS A 53 4.30 12.44 9.30
CA HIS A 53 3.67 11.73 10.42
C HIS A 53 2.85 10.53 9.92
N ARG A 54 1.97 10.75 8.94
CA ARG A 54 1.18 9.67 8.31
C ARG A 54 2.06 8.60 7.67
N TRP A 55 3.18 9.01 7.06
CA TRP A 55 4.16 8.07 6.53
C TRP A 55 4.74 7.16 7.63
N ARG A 56 5.18 7.75 8.75
CA ARG A 56 5.72 7.00 9.88
C ARG A 56 4.69 6.06 10.47
N ASP A 57 3.45 6.53 10.64
CA ASP A 57 2.35 5.71 11.15
C ASP A 57 2.08 4.50 10.22
N LEU A 58 2.09 4.72 8.89
CA LEU A 58 1.90 3.65 7.91
C LEU A 58 3.01 2.58 7.98
N VAL A 59 4.28 3.01 8.01
CA VAL A 59 5.42 2.09 8.09
C VAL A 59 5.45 1.35 9.43
N ALA A 60 5.16 2.05 10.53
CA ALA A 60 5.07 1.46 11.86
C ALA A 60 3.96 0.41 11.94
N PHE A 61 2.78 0.70 11.36
CA PHE A 61 1.68 -0.26 11.27
C PHE A 61 2.12 -1.52 10.53
N GLY A 62 2.71 -1.39 9.34
CA GLY A 62 3.15 -2.54 8.56
C GLY A 62 4.20 -3.39 9.29
N ALA A 63 5.17 -2.75 9.93
CA ALA A 63 6.21 -3.44 10.69
C ALA A 63 5.68 -4.14 11.94
N GLY A 64 4.71 -3.55 12.64
CA GLY A 64 4.08 -4.13 13.83
C GLY A 64 3.04 -5.21 13.52
N HIS A 65 2.37 -5.10 12.36
CA HIS A 65 1.25 -5.94 11.98
C HIS A 65 1.41 -6.46 10.54
N PRO A 66 2.32 -7.42 10.31
CA PRO A 66 2.67 -7.86 8.97
C PRO A 66 1.56 -8.62 8.24
N LEU A 67 0.54 -9.11 8.95
CA LEU A 67 -0.59 -9.81 8.36
C LEU A 67 -1.89 -9.46 9.08
N CYS A 68 -2.84 -8.86 8.36
CA CYS A 68 -4.14 -8.50 8.89
C CYS A 68 -5.25 -8.64 7.84
N LEU A 69 -6.49 -8.58 8.30
CA LEU A 69 -7.69 -8.47 7.47
C LEU A 69 -8.15 -7.02 7.50
N VAL A 70 -8.37 -6.46 6.31
CA VAL A 70 -8.86 -5.09 6.12
C VAL A 70 -10.22 -5.11 5.45
N PRO A 71 -11.15 -4.20 5.79
CA PRO A 71 -12.51 -4.17 5.28
C PRO A 71 -12.56 -3.54 3.88
N ILE A 72 -11.72 -4.03 2.96
CA ILE A 72 -11.65 -3.61 1.57
C ILE A 72 -12.34 -4.69 0.72
N PRO A 73 -13.38 -4.34 -0.06
CA PRO A 73 -14.11 -5.30 -0.87
C PRO A 73 -13.19 -6.03 -1.87
N SER A 74 -13.28 -7.36 -1.88
CA SER A 74 -12.56 -8.23 -2.82
C SER A 74 -13.25 -8.30 -4.17
N ARG A 75 -12.55 -8.88 -5.17
CA ARG A 75 -13.12 -9.13 -6.50
C ARG A 75 -14.16 -10.26 -6.53
N LYS A 76 -14.07 -11.19 -5.58
CA LYS A 76 -14.68 -12.53 -5.71
C LYS A 76 -15.89 -12.80 -4.81
N ARG A 77 -16.27 -11.90 -3.89
CA ARG A 77 -17.33 -12.21 -2.94
C ARG A 77 -18.66 -11.52 -3.24
N ALA A 78 -19.66 -12.36 -3.53
CA ALA A 78 -21.08 -11.99 -3.66
C ALA A 78 -21.81 -11.95 -2.30
N ASP A 79 -21.18 -12.42 -1.22
CA ASP A 79 -21.80 -12.60 0.11
C ASP A 79 -21.74 -11.36 1.02
N GLY A 80 -21.20 -10.24 0.53
CA GLY A 80 -21.14 -8.98 1.26
C GLY A 80 -20.10 -8.93 2.39
N SER A 81 -19.26 -9.96 2.58
CA SER A 81 -18.19 -9.92 3.59
C SER A 81 -17.01 -9.04 3.12
N PRO A 82 -16.69 -7.92 3.81
CA PRO A 82 -15.82 -6.88 3.25
C PRO A 82 -14.31 -7.15 3.43
N ALA A 83 -13.87 -8.33 3.85
CA ALA A 83 -12.50 -8.51 4.35
C ALA A 83 -11.53 -9.06 3.28
N SER A 84 -10.49 -8.29 2.97
CA SER A 84 -9.33 -8.72 2.19
C SER A 84 -8.14 -8.96 3.12
N ILE A 85 -7.30 -9.94 2.80
CA ILE A 85 -6.01 -10.11 3.47
C ILE A 85 -5.10 -8.96 3.04
N CYS A 86 -4.49 -8.29 4.00
CA CYS A 86 -3.43 -7.31 3.82
C CYS A 86 -2.16 -7.86 4.45
N TYR A 87 -1.14 -8.06 3.63
CA TYR A 87 0.17 -8.50 4.06
C TYR A 87 1.20 -7.39 3.84
N TYR A 88 1.92 -6.99 4.89
CA TYR A 88 3.05 -6.08 4.76
C TYR A 88 4.31 -6.86 4.42
N HIS A 89 4.81 -6.62 3.22
CA HIS A 89 6.11 -7.07 2.80
C HIS A 89 7.13 -5.96 3.07
N ASN A 90 8.11 -6.25 3.91
CA ASN A 90 9.39 -5.56 3.87
C ASN A 90 10.45 -6.57 3.48
N SER A 91 11.11 -6.32 2.36
CA SER A 91 12.37 -6.98 2.04
C SER A 91 13.39 -5.92 1.70
N LEU A 92 14.66 -6.25 1.93
CA LEU A 92 15.74 -5.51 1.30
C LEU A 92 15.68 -5.92 -0.18
N ALA A 93 15.58 -4.96 -1.11
CA ALA A 93 16.10 -5.24 -2.45
C ALA A 93 17.58 -5.62 -2.27
N ASP A 94 18.07 -6.56 -3.08
CA ASP A 94 19.33 -7.32 -2.95
C ASP A 94 20.47 -6.67 -2.17
N GLU A 95 21.33 -7.48 -1.52
CA GLU A 95 22.42 -7.04 -0.63
C GLU A 95 23.35 -5.92 -1.17
N ASP A 96 23.39 -5.73 -2.49
CA ASP A 96 24.15 -4.68 -3.18
C ASP A 96 23.37 -3.38 -3.48
N ASP A 97 22.03 -3.38 -3.40
CA ASP A 97 21.15 -2.25 -3.73
C ASP A 97 20.24 -1.95 -2.52
N ARG A 98 20.71 -1.07 -1.62
CA ARG A 98 20.14 -0.74 -0.29
C ARG A 98 18.73 -0.13 -0.29
N GLN A 99 17.88 -0.39 -1.26
CA GLN A 99 16.50 0.09 -1.30
C GLN A 99 15.57 -0.95 -0.67
N ARG A 100 15.15 -0.67 0.57
CA ARG A 100 14.11 -1.41 1.25
C ARG A 100 12.80 -1.29 0.46
N ALA A 101 12.28 -2.43 0.00
CA ALA A 101 10.98 -2.52 -0.64
C ALA A 101 9.90 -2.69 0.41
N ASP A 102 9.28 -1.59 0.82
CA ASP A 102 8.11 -1.61 1.71
C ASP A 102 6.83 -1.63 0.85
N CYS A 103 6.02 -2.67 0.99
CA CYS A 103 4.79 -2.87 0.22
C CYS A 103 3.66 -3.46 1.09
N PHE A 104 2.41 -3.06 0.85
CA PHE A 104 1.23 -3.79 1.31
C PHE A 104 0.60 -4.54 0.15
N LEU A 105 0.34 -5.83 0.36
CA LEU A 105 -0.22 -6.74 -0.63
C LEU A 105 -1.65 -7.08 -0.22
N LEU A 106 -2.61 -6.74 -1.07
CA LEU A 106 -4.00 -7.14 -0.89
C LEU A 106 -4.28 -8.44 -1.64
N MET A 107 -4.81 -9.43 -0.94
CA MET A 107 -5.15 -10.75 -1.45
C MET A 107 -6.55 -11.15 -1.01
N ASP A 108 -7.20 -11.99 -1.81
CA ASP A 108 -8.40 -12.68 -1.35
C ASP A 108 -7.97 -13.77 -0.36
N GLN A 109 -8.76 -14.00 0.70
CA GLN A 109 -8.38 -14.95 1.75
C GLN A 109 -8.13 -16.37 1.22
N ASP A 110 -8.97 -16.82 0.29
CA ASP A 110 -8.86 -18.14 -0.32
C ASP A 110 -7.66 -18.22 -1.27
N GLU A 111 -7.36 -17.11 -1.98
CA GLU A 111 -6.14 -17.02 -2.81
C GLU A 111 -4.88 -17.01 -1.95
N TYR A 112 -4.87 -16.28 -0.83
CA TYR A 112 -3.75 -16.28 0.11
C TYR A 112 -3.46 -17.70 0.63
N ARG A 113 -4.49 -18.43 1.06
CA ARG A 113 -4.37 -19.82 1.53
C ARG A 113 -3.87 -20.76 0.43
N ALA A 114 -4.25 -20.52 -0.82
CA ALA A 114 -3.82 -21.30 -1.97
C ALA A 114 -2.44 -20.88 -2.51
N GLY A 115 -1.76 -19.89 -1.92
CA GLY A 115 -0.49 -19.38 -2.42
C GLY A 115 -0.61 -18.55 -3.71
N GLY A 116 -1.76 -17.92 -3.92
CA GLY A 116 -2.07 -17.07 -5.06
C GLY A 116 -1.27 -15.76 -5.10
N LEU A 117 -1.59 -14.92 -6.08
CA LEU A 117 -0.96 -13.61 -6.26
C LEU A 117 -1.83 -12.50 -5.64
N PRO A 118 -1.23 -11.41 -5.15
CA PRO A 118 -2.02 -10.27 -4.73
C PRO A 118 -2.79 -9.70 -5.89
N TRP A 119 -3.94 -9.11 -5.57
CA TRP A 119 -4.82 -8.47 -6.53
C TRP A 119 -4.61 -6.96 -6.61
N PHE A 120 -4.01 -6.36 -5.57
CA PHE A 120 -3.60 -4.96 -5.52
C PHE A 120 -2.36 -4.82 -4.63
N VAL A 121 -1.44 -3.95 -5.03
CA VAL A 121 -0.17 -3.71 -4.35
C VAL A 121 -0.02 -2.23 -4.07
N LEU A 122 0.21 -1.88 -2.81
CA LEU A 122 0.57 -0.55 -2.37
C LEU A 122 2.08 -0.50 -2.12
N SER A 123 2.82 0.17 -2.99
CA SER A 123 4.26 0.37 -2.85
C SER A 123 4.56 1.71 -2.18
N LEU A 124 5.54 1.70 -1.27
CA LEU A 124 5.99 2.86 -0.51
C LEU A 124 7.35 3.33 -1.04
N TYR A 125 7.50 4.64 -1.25
CA TYR A 125 8.77 5.31 -1.53
C TYR A 125 9.06 6.48 -0.58
N GLY A 126 10.05 6.28 0.31
CA GLY A 126 10.31 7.13 1.48
C GLY A 126 11.48 8.10 1.37
N GLU A 127 12.27 8.10 0.30
CA GLU A 127 13.49 8.92 0.22
C GLU A 127 13.24 10.44 0.36
N PHE A 128 12.02 10.89 0.04
CA PHE A 128 11.62 12.29 0.14
C PHE A 128 11.17 12.71 1.54
N VAL A 129 11.02 11.78 2.49
CA VAL A 129 10.51 12.09 3.83
C VAL A 129 11.49 12.97 4.58
N GLY A 130 12.78 12.59 4.61
CA GLY A 130 13.81 13.36 5.29
C GLY A 130 14.23 14.64 4.57
N THR A 131 14.14 14.67 3.24
CA THR A 131 14.65 15.79 2.42
C THR A 131 13.59 16.81 2.01
N LYS A 132 12.34 16.37 1.87
CA LYS A 132 11.22 17.19 1.34
C LYS A 132 9.96 17.11 2.21
N GLY A 133 9.97 16.33 3.29
CA GLY A 133 8.80 16.16 4.15
C GLY A 133 7.63 15.44 3.47
N LEU A 134 7.90 14.54 2.51
CA LEU A 134 6.84 13.80 1.79
C LEU A 134 7.22 12.33 1.61
N GLY A 135 6.28 11.44 1.92
CA GLY A 135 6.34 10.05 1.49
C GLY A 135 5.46 9.85 0.25
N LEU A 136 5.88 9.00 -0.69
CA LEU A 136 5.08 8.68 -1.88
C LEU A 136 4.53 7.27 -1.79
N VAL A 137 3.27 7.10 -2.12
CA VAL A 137 2.65 5.78 -2.22
C VAL A 137 1.97 5.61 -3.56
N ARG A 138 2.06 4.40 -4.12
CA ARG A 138 1.42 4.00 -5.37
C ARG A 138 0.68 2.69 -5.16
N GLY A 139 -0.63 2.71 -5.41
CA GLY A 139 -1.48 1.52 -5.45
C GLY A 139 -1.70 1.05 -6.88
N VAL A 140 -1.53 -0.25 -7.16
CA VAL A 140 -1.64 -0.82 -8.50
C VAL A 140 -2.42 -2.13 -8.48
N TYR A 141 -3.34 -2.29 -9.41
CA TYR A 141 -3.97 -3.57 -9.71
C TYR A 141 -3.03 -4.48 -10.52
N THR A 142 -2.82 -5.69 -10.01
CA THR A 142 -2.00 -6.75 -10.63
C THR A 142 -2.84 -7.74 -11.43
N ALA A 143 -4.16 -7.72 -11.23
CA ALA A 143 -5.16 -8.36 -12.07
C ALA A 143 -6.48 -7.56 -11.93
N GLY A 144 -7.51 -7.85 -12.73
CA GLY A 144 -8.72 -7.03 -12.94
C GLY A 144 -9.13 -6.03 -11.85
N ALA A 145 -9.50 -4.81 -12.25
CA ALA A 145 -9.86 -3.71 -11.35
C ALA A 145 -11.37 -3.75 -10.99
N PRO A 146 -11.78 -4.24 -9.80
CA PRO A 146 -13.19 -4.26 -9.41
C PRO A 146 -13.74 -2.86 -9.11
N PHE A 147 -12.86 -1.90 -8.82
CA PHE A 147 -13.18 -0.52 -8.46
C PHE A 147 -12.12 0.43 -9.03
N PRO A 148 -12.37 1.75 -9.05
CA PRO A 148 -11.33 2.72 -9.35
C PRO A 148 -10.15 2.57 -8.37
N PRO A 149 -8.89 2.55 -8.85
CA PRO A 149 -7.72 2.31 -8.00
C PRO A 149 -7.57 3.38 -6.91
N GLY A 150 -7.98 4.63 -7.20
CA GLY A 150 -8.00 5.72 -6.22
C GLY A 150 -8.89 5.41 -5.01
N ARG A 151 -10.06 4.78 -5.24
CA ARG A 151 -10.99 4.41 -4.16
C ARG A 151 -10.39 3.34 -3.27
N VAL A 152 -9.76 2.31 -3.84
CA VAL A 152 -9.11 1.25 -3.05
C VAL A 152 -7.92 1.82 -2.28
N LEU A 153 -7.10 2.66 -2.91
CA LEU A 153 -5.98 3.31 -2.26
C LEU A 153 -6.43 4.16 -1.06
N ASP A 154 -7.44 5.00 -1.23
CA ASP A 154 -7.94 5.87 -0.15
C ASP A 154 -8.57 5.06 0.99
N LEU A 155 -9.33 4.00 0.66
CA LEU A 155 -9.88 3.10 1.67
C LEU A 155 -8.77 2.39 2.46
N LEU A 156 -7.76 1.86 1.76
CA LEU A 156 -6.62 1.21 2.39
C LEU A 156 -5.87 2.16 3.30
N LEU A 157 -5.51 3.35 2.80
CA LEU A 157 -4.81 4.35 3.61
C LEU A 157 -5.63 4.77 4.83
N ASN A 158 -6.95 4.95 4.69
CA ASN A 158 -7.81 5.30 5.82
C ASN A 158 -7.85 4.19 6.87
N VAL A 159 -7.88 2.92 6.46
CA VAL A 159 -7.88 1.76 7.38
C VAL A 159 -6.53 1.62 8.09
N LEU A 160 -5.43 1.72 7.34
CA LEU A 160 -4.08 1.52 7.89
C LEU A 160 -3.60 2.70 8.75
N LEU A 161 -4.19 3.89 8.57
CA LEU A 161 -3.85 5.10 9.32
C LEU A 161 -4.90 5.45 10.40
N ASP A 162 -5.95 4.66 10.53
CA ASP A 162 -6.92 4.81 11.60
C ASP A 162 -6.28 4.41 12.93
N ARG A 163 -6.13 5.36 13.85
CA ARG A 163 -5.43 5.16 15.13
C ARG A 163 -6.04 4.07 16.00
N ASP A 164 -7.33 3.82 15.87
CA ASP A 164 -8.01 2.83 16.72
C ASP A 164 -8.06 1.44 16.07
N HIS A 165 -7.69 1.32 14.78
CA HIS A 165 -7.69 0.09 13.98
C HIS A 165 -8.93 -0.81 14.17
N ARG A 166 -10.08 -0.24 14.57
CA ARG A 166 -11.29 -0.98 15.00
C ARG A 166 -11.85 -1.91 13.93
N ARG A 167 -11.50 -1.65 12.67
CA ARG A 167 -11.97 -2.36 11.49
C ARG A 167 -10.94 -3.34 10.94
N VAL A 168 -9.74 -3.38 11.50
CA VAL A 168 -8.68 -4.32 11.14
C VAL A 168 -8.80 -5.53 12.06
N GLN A 169 -8.77 -6.73 11.51
CA GLN A 169 -8.62 -7.96 12.30
C GLN A 169 -7.20 -8.50 12.09
N PHE A 170 -6.38 -8.48 13.14
CA PHE A 170 -5.02 -8.99 13.07
C PHE A 170 -5.01 -10.52 13.09
N LEU A 171 -4.10 -11.12 12.30
CA LEU A 171 -4.00 -12.58 12.16
C LEU A 171 -2.81 -13.19 12.91
N ASP A 172 -2.03 -12.35 13.58
CA ASP A 172 -0.92 -12.72 14.47
C ASP A 172 -1.37 -13.03 15.92
N GLY A 173 -2.68 -12.95 16.18
CA GLY A 173 -3.26 -13.13 17.52
C GLY A 173 -3.30 -11.88 18.38
N SER A 174 -2.82 -10.72 17.89
CA SER A 174 -3.04 -9.44 18.56
C SER A 174 -4.51 -9.03 18.50
N ALA A 175 -5.06 -8.60 19.63
CA ALA A 175 -6.47 -8.20 19.70
C ALA A 175 -6.66 -6.88 18.95
N SER A 176 -7.57 -6.86 17.97
CA SER A 176 -8.15 -5.62 17.46
C SER A 176 -8.90 -4.93 18.59
N ILE A 177 -8.57 -3.67 18.90
CA ILE A 177 -9.18 -2.93 20.01
C ILE A 177 -10.70 -2.91 19.78
N PRO A 178 -11.51 -3.53 20.66
CA PRO A 178 -12.95 -3.49 20.51
C PRO A 178 -13.41 -2.04 20.59
N ALA A 179 -14.27 -1.63 19.66
CA ALA A 179 -14.93 -0.34 19.75
C ALA A 179 -15.69 -0.29 21.09
N SER A 180 -15.26 0.57 22.02
CA SER A 180 -16.12 0.92 23.14
C SER A 180 -17.44 1.47 22.56
N PRO A 181 -18.60 0.94 22.96
CA PRO A 181 -19.88 1.46 22.48
C PRO A 181 -20.04 2.92 22.93
N PRO A 182 -20.78 3.75 22.15
CA PRO A 182 -21.07 5.14 22.50
C PRO A 182 -21.88 5.27 23.79
#